data_AF-A0A495A6B9-F1
#
_entry.id   AF-A0A495A6B9-F1
#
_cell.length_a   1.000
_cell.length_b   1.000
_cell.length_c   1.000
_cell.angle_alpha   90.00
_cell.angle_beta   90.00
_cell.angle_gamma   90.00
#
_symmetry.space_group_name_H-M   'P 1'
#
loop_
_entity.id
_entity.type
_entity.pdbx_description
1 polymer ?
#
loop_
_entity_poly.entity_id
_entity_poly.type
_entity_poly.pdbx_seq_one_letter_code
_entity_poly.pdbx_strand_id
1 'polypeptide(L)'
;MEQDRGCGEDVVTRSIRMLADHGYLETTVEQLAQAAGISRATFFRKYGSKEDMVFADHADTLERLELLLRRPGIPAASGLAEGARLVFRHNLDHPARAAARHDLLQGVESLRDREIAMSSRYERVFQAFLQRALPASADRRMTAVALAAATVAVHNAFLRTWLRDPSPAGGEQLVGALGGRIAWLCGAFEVPPGEGGAASDISFVRERTAMRFDDAAAPHSVGSAPIVVVVPQGADPASVAERTARSVYEALRS
;
A
#
# COMPACT_ATOMS: atom_id res chain seq x y z
N MET A 1 8.71 -5.41 37.48
CA MET A 1 7.62 -6.06 36.73
C MET A 1 7.36 -5.24 35.48
N GLU A 2 8.24 -5.37 34.50
CA GLU A 2 8.04 -4.85 33.15
C GLU A 2 7.30 -5.93 32.37
N GLN A 3 6.03 -5.66 32.05
CA GLN A 3 5.27 -6.53 31.16
C GLN A 3 5.81 -6.38 29.75
N ASP A 4 6.42 -7.47 29.31
CA ASP A 4 6.67 -7.89 27.94
C ASP A 4 5.46 -7.56 27.03
N ARG A 5 5.46 -6.40 26.39
CA ARG A 5 4.55 -6.09 25.27
C ARG A 5 5.14 -6.72 24.01
N GLY A 6 5.14 -8.05 23.96
CA GLY A 6 5.32 -8.79 22.72
C GLY A 6 4.37 -8.21 21.66
N CYS A 7 4.90 -8.00 20.45
CA CYS A 7 4.20 -7.40 19.32
C CYS A 7 2.86 -8.12 19.06
N GLY A 8 1.78 -7.62 19.65
CA GLY A 8 0.45 -8.19 19.49
C GLY A 8 0.05 -8.18 18.03
N GLU A 9 -0.61 -9.25 17.58
CA GLU A 9 -1.25 -9.31 16.27
C GLU A 9 -2.08 -8.03 16.05
N ASP A 10 -1.90 -7.39 14.89
CA ASP A 10 -2.61 -6.15 14.62
C ASP A 10 -4.12 -6.39 14.54
N VAL A 11 -4.89 -5.35 14.86
CA VAL A 11 -6.35 -5.43 14.97
C VAL A 11 -7.02 -5.94 13.69
N VAL A 12 -6.48 -5.61 12.51
CA VAL A 12 -7.09 -6.04 11.23
C VAL A 12 -6.90 -7.54 11.05
N THR A 13 -5.69 -8.05 11.24
CA THR A 13 -5.40 -9.50 11.12
C THR A 13 -6.23 -10.31 12.12
N ARG A 14 -6.29 -9.86 13.37
CA ARG A 14 -7.12 -10.51 14.40
C ARG A 14 -8.61 -10.51 14.05
N SER A 15 -9.12 -9.39 13.50
CA SER A 15 -10.52 -9.29 13.10
C SER A 15 -10.86 -10.23 11.95
N ILE A 16 -9.97 -10.34 10.96
CA ILE A 16 -10.16 -11.25 9.81
C ILE A 16 -10.20 -12.70 10.29
N ARG A 17 -9.31 -13.10 11.20
CA ARG A 17 -9.33 -14.44 11.80
C ARG A 17 -10.61 -14.70 12.58
N MET A 18 -11.03 -13.76 13.41
CA MET A 18 -12.29 -13.87 14.15
C MET A 18 -13.50 -14.05 13.21
N LEU A 19 -13.51 -13.37 12.06
CA LEU A 19 -14.55 -13.54 11.03
C LEU A 19 -14.50 -14.92 10.37
N ALA A 20 -13.31 -15.48 10.18
CA ALA A 20 -13.15 -16.82 9.62
C ALA A 20 -13.56 -17.91 10.63
N ASP A 21 -13.12 -17.77 11.89
CA ASP A 21 -13.30 -18.80 12.94
C ASP A 21 -14.73 -18.85 13.46
N HIS A 22 -15.39 -17.70 13.64
CA HIS A 22 -16.73 -17.63 14.23
C HIS A 22 -17.85 -17.52 13.19
N GLY A 23 -17.49 -17.47 11.91
CA GLY A 23 -18.42 -17.23 10.81
C GLY A 23 -18.61 -15.73 10.53
N TYR A 24 -18.58 -15.39 9.24
CA TYR A 24 -18.64 -14.00 8.80
C TYR A 24 -19.97 -13.35 9.18
N LEU A 25 -21.10 -14.04 9.00
CA LEU A 25 -22.43 -13.46 9.21
C LEU A 25 -22.77 -13.34 10.70
N GLU A 26 -22.30 -14.30 11.48
CA GLU A 26 -22.53 -14.46 12.92
C GLU A 26 -21.72 -13.45 13.74
N THR A 27 -20.58 -13.00 13.22
CA THR A 27 -19.71 -12.02 13.89
C THR A 27 -20.23 -10.58 13.69
N THR A 28 -20.51 -9.90 14.80
CA THR A 28 -21.03 -8.53 14.81
C THR A 28 -19.93 -7.48 14.93
N VAL A 29 -20.24 -6.23 14.53
CA VAL A 29 -19.30 -5.10 14.69
C VAL A 29 -19.00 -4.84 16.17
N GLU A 30 -19.96 -5.07 17.06
CA GLU A 30 -19.79 -4.98 18.50
C GLU A 30 -18.73 -5.94 19.02
N GLN A 31 -18.79 -7.20 18.58
CA GLN A 31 -17.81 -8.22 18.96
C GLN A 31 -16.41 -7.87 18.45
N LEU A 32 -16.31 -7.39 17.20
CA LEU A 32 -15.04 -6.92 16.63
C LEU A 32 -14.48 -5.70 17.39
N ALA A 33 -15.34 -4.72 17.71
CA ALA A 33 -14.96 -3.53 18.45
C ALA A 33 -14.49 -3.88 19.88
N GLN A 34 -15.21 -4.80 20.55
CA GLN A 34 -14.84 -5.31 21.87
C GLN A 34 -13.49 -6.04 21.81
N ALA A 35 -13.27 -6.91 20.82
CA ALA A 35 -12.00 -7.60 20.63
C ALA A 35 -10.82 -6.64 20.37
N ALA A 36 -11.10 -5.52 19.69
CA ALA A 36 -10.15 -4.45 19.42
C ALA A 36 -9.97 -3.45 20.57
N GLY A 37 -10.74 -3.58 21.67
CA GLY A 37 -10.69 -2.65 22.81
C GLY A 37 -11.18 -1.24 22.50
N ILE A 38 -12.08 -1.09 21.51
CA ILE A 38 -12.64 0.21 21.09
C ILE A 38 -14.17 0.21 21.18
N SER A 39 -14.77 1.39 21.29
CA SER A 39 -16.23 1.51 21.22
C SER A 39 -16.76 1.23 19.81
N ARG A 40 -18.00 0.76 19.70
CA ARG A 40 -18.71 0.59 18.41
C ARG A 40 -18.63 1.86 17.55
N ALA A 41 -18.91 3.03 18.14
CA ALA A 41 -18.82 4.31 17.44
C ALA A 41 -17.41 4.61 16.89
N THR A 42 -16.36 4.22 17.62
CA THR A 42 -14.96 4.36 17.16
C THR A 42 -14.65 3.38 16.03
N PHE A 43 -15.19 2.17 16.07
CA PHE A 43 -15.07 1.21 14.97
C PHE A 43 -15.67 1.77 13.68
N PHE A 44 -16.93 2.21 13.72
CA PHE A 44 -17.60 2.78 12.54
C PHE A 44 -16.86 4.01 11.99
N ARG A 45 -16.36 4.90 12.86
CA ARG A 45 -15.58 6.06 12.42
C ARG A 45 -14.27 5.65 11.74
N LYS A 46 -13.60 4.61 12.24
CA LYS A 46 -12.28 4.19 11.75
C LYS A 46 -12.36 3.36 10.48
N TYR A 47 -13.34 2.47 10.41
CA TYR A 47 -13.41 1.47 9.34
C TYR A 47 -14.65 1.63 8.46
N GLY A 48 -15.74 2.21 8.94
CA GLY A 48 -17.01 2.21 8.20
C GLY A 48 -17.79 0.94 8.51
N SER A 49 -17.59 -0.12 7.73
CA SER A 49 -18.29 -1.40 7.90
C SER A 49 -17.37 -2.56 8.30
N LYS A 50 -17.97 -3.74 8.48
CA LYS A 50 -17.24 -5.02 8.67
C LYS A 50 -16.45 -5.40 7.42
N GLU A 51 -17.05 -5.20 6.25
CA GLU A 51 -16.41 -5.38 4.94
C GLU A 51 -15.21 -4.43 4.80
N ASP A 52 -15.39 -3.15 5.13
CA ASP A 52 -14.33 -2.15 5.01
C ASP A 52 -13.14 -2.45 5.92
N MET A 53 -13.40 -2.96 7.13
CA MET A 53 -12.37 -3.39 8.07
C MET A 53 -11.42 -4.45 7.45
N VAL A 54 -11.96 -5.42 6.70
CA VAL A 54 -11.17 -6.50 6.06
C VAL A 54 -10.12 -5.95 5.09
N PHE A 55 -10.35 -4.75 4.53
CA PHE A 55 -9.47 -4.09 3.57
C PHE A 55 -8.88 -2.77 4.09
N ALA A 56 -8.95 -2.51 5.40
CA ALA A 56 -8.60 -1.20 5.96
C ALA A 56 -7.14 -0.79 5.65
N ASP A 57 -6.23 -1.75 5.60
CA ASP A 57 -4.81 -1.55 5.28
C ASP A 57 -4.54 -1.21 3.81
N HIS A 58 -5.50 -1.41 2.90
CA HIS A 58 -5.35 -1.01 1.50
C HIS A 58 -5.48 0.50 1.30
N ALA A 59 -6.10 1.24 2.21
CA ALA A 59 -6.15 2.70 2.13
C ALA A 59 -4.73 3.30 2.22
N ASP A 60 -3.95 2.88 3.22
CA ASP A 60 -2.55 3.29 3.40
C ASP A 60 -1.69 2.88 2.20
N THR A 61 -1.92 1.68 1.64
CA THR A 61 -1.18 1.21 0.47
C THR A 61 -1.52 1.98 -0.81
N LEU A 62 -2.79 2.36 -1.00
CA LEU A 62 -3.20 3.24 -2.09
C LEU A 62 -2.54 4.62 -1.97
N GLU A 63 -2.49 5.19 -0.77
CA GLU A 63 -1.82 6.47 -0.54
C GLU A 63 -0.33 6.39 -0.90
N ARG A 64 0.37 5.35 -0.45
CA ARG A 64 1.78 5.11 -0.81
C ARG A 64 1.98 4.94 -2.32
N LEU A 65 1.08 4.22 -2.99
CA LEU A 65 1.12 4.06 -4.44
C LEU A 65 0.91 5.39 -5.16
N GLU A 66 -0.06 6.20 -4.71
CA GLU A 66 -0.30 7.52 -5.28
C GLU A 66 0.91 8.44 -5.12
N LEU A 67 1.55 8.45 -3.94
CA LEU A 67 2.76 9.23 -3.68
C LEU A 67 3.90 8.81 -4.62
N LEU A 68 4.11 7.50 -4.79
CA LEU A 68 5.11 6.96 -5.71
C LEU A 68 4.84 7.44 -7.15
N LEU A 69 3.60 7.35 -7.61
CA LEU A 69 3.21 7.68 -8.99
C LEU A 69 3.00 9.18 -9.24
N ARG A 70 3.16 10.03 -8.23
CA ARG A 70 3.23 11.49 -8.35
C ARG A 70 4.65 12.00 -8.57
N ARG A 71 5.68 11.14 -8.45
CA ARG A 71 7.08 11.52 -8.69
C ARG A 71 7.24 12.10 -10.10
N PRO A 72 7.78 13.32 -10.23
CA PRO A 72 7.95 13.95 -11.54
C PRO A 72 8.97 13.19 -12.38
N GLY A 73 8.69 13.04 -13.67
CA GLY A 73 9.60 12.43 -14.63
C GLY A 73 9.78 10.91 -14.52
N ILE A 74 9.03 10.23 -13.64
CA ILE A 74 9.08 8.76 -13.61
C ILE A 74 8.51 8.17 -14.91
N PRO A 75 9.26 7.33 -15.65
CA PRO A 75 8.77 6.70 -16.87
C PRO A 75 7.58 5.78 -16.60
N ALA A 76 6.66 5.67 -17.56
CA ALA A 76 5.44 4.87 -17.41
C ALA A 76 5.73 3.40 -17.02
N ALA A 77 6.67 2.74 -17.73
CA ALA A 77 7.04 1.36 -17.43
C ALA A 77 7.64 1.19 -16.03
N SER A 78 8.52 2.10 -15.62
CA SER A 78 9.14 2.08 -14.29
C SER A 78 8.10 2.30 -13.19
N GLY A 79 7.22 3.29 -13.35
CA GLY A 79 6.16 3.56 -12.38
C GLY A 79 5.19 2.39 -12.20
N LEU A 80 4.80 1.72 -13.29
CA LEU A 80 3.97 0.51 -13.20
C LEU A 80 4.69 -0.63 -12.48
N ALA A 81 5.96 -0.89 -12.83
CA ALA A 81 6.74 -1.97 -12.22
C ALA A 81 7.01 -1.71 -10.73
N GLU A 82 7.43 -0.48 -10.37
CA GLU A 82 7.64 -0.07 -8.98
C GLU A 82 6.34 -0.10 -8.17
N GLY A 83 5.26 0.45 -8.72
CA GLY A 83 3.95 0.46 -8.09
C GLY A 83 3.39 -0.95 -7.85
N ALA A 84 3.46 -1.83 -8.85
CA ALA A 84 3.01 -3.22 -8.71
C ALA A 84 3.83 -3.98 -7.65
N ARG A 85 5.15 -3.77 -7.60
CA ARG A 85 6.01 -4.37 -6.56
C ARG A 85 5.69 -3.82 -5.18
N LEU A 86 5.43 -2.52 -5.04
CA LEU A 86 5.04 -1.89 -3.77
C LEU A 86 3.77 -2.53 -3.22
N VAL A 87 2.73 -2.66 -4.05
CA VAL A 87 1.45 -3.28 -3.64
C VAL A 87 1.64 -4.77 -3.32
N PHE A 88 2.46 -5.48 -4.09
CA PHE A 88 2.75 -6.88 -3.82
C PHE A 88 3.49 -7.08 -2.50
N ARG A 89 4.53 -6.26 -2.24
CA ARG A 89 5.32 -6.30 -0.99
C ARG A 89 4.48 -6.04 0.25
N HIS A 90 3.47 -5.17 0.19
CA HIS A 90 2.52 -4.99 1.29
C HIS A 90 1.86 -6.31 1.73
N ASN A 91 1.61 -7.25 0.81
CA ASN A 91 1.10 -8.57 1.16
C ASN A 91 2.18 -9.48 1.77
N LEU A 92 3.42 -9.37 1.30
CA LEU A 92 4.56 -10.13 1.83
C LEU A 92 4.95 -9.69 3.24
N ASP A 93 4.82 -8.39 3.55
CA ASP A 93 5.09 -7.83 4.88
C ASP A 93 4.05 -8.29 5.93
N HIS A 94 2.88 -8.74 5.47
CA HIS A 94 1.76 -9.17 6.31
C HIS A 94 1.17 -10.51 5.85
N PRO A 95 1.96 -11.61 5.84
CA PRO A 95 1.56 -12.85 5.18
C PRO A 95 0.38 -13.54 5.85
N ALA A 96 0.33 -13.51 7.19
CA ALA A 96 -0.80 -14.04 7.96
C ALA A 96 -2.11 -13.29 7.63
N ARG A 97 -2.04 -11.97 7.40
CA ARG A 97 -3.21 -11.17 7.01
C ARG A 97 -3.65 -11.48 5.60
N ALA A 98 -2.70 -11.57 4.66
CA ALA A 98 -2.98 -11.88 3.27
C ALA A 98 -3.63 -13.27 3.12
N ALA A 99 -3.11 -14.28 3.82
CA ALA A 99 -3.67 -15.64 3.84
C ALA A 99 -5.08 -15.65 4.47
N ALA A 100 -5.25 -15.09 5.67
CA ALA A 100 -6.55 -15.05 6.33
C ALA A 100 -7.61 -14.31 5.50
N ARG A 101 -7.24 -13.21 4.83
CA ARG A 101 -8.14 -12.49 3.92
C ARG A 101 -8.51 -13.35 2.71
N HIS A 102 -7.54 -14.06 2.13
CA HIS A 102 -7.77 -14.93 0.98
C HIS A 102 -8.79 -16.02 1.31
N ASP A 103 -8.60 -16.72 2.43
CA ASP A 103 -9.48 -17.80 2.85
C ASP A 103 -10.91 -17.30 3.11
N LEU A 104 -11.04 -16.16 3.78
CA LEU A 104 -12.33 -15.53 4.05
C LEU A 104 -13.07 -15.15 2.76
N LEU A 105 -12.36 -14.63 1.75
CA LEU A 105 -12.95 -14.23 0.46
C LEU A 105 -13.51 -15.41 -0.34
N GLN A 106 -12.92 -16.60 -0.23
CA GLN A 106 -13.44 -17.78 -0.92
C GLN A 106 -14.84 -18.14 -0.42
N GLY A 107 -15.11 -17.97 0.89
CA GLY A 107 -16.37 -18.32 1.52
C GLY A 107 -17.48 -17.26 1.43
N VAL A 108 -17.15 -15.98 1.19
CA VAL A 108 -18.09 -14.86 1.40
C VAL A 108 -18.24 -13.99 0.15
N GLU A 109 -19.41 -14.06 -0.50
CA GLU A 109 -19.70 -13.34 -1.75
C GLU A 109 -19.57 -11.81 -1.63
N SER A 110 -20.16 -11.20 -0.60
CA SER A 110 -20.11 -9.74 -0.42
C SER A 110 -18.69 -9.20 -0.24
N LEU A 111 -17.76 -10.02 0.28
CA LEU A 111 -16.36 -9.66 0.37
C LEU A 111 -15.64 -9.78 -0.98
N ARG A 112 -16.04 -10.71 -1.87
CA ARG A 112 -15.53 -10.77 -3.24
C ARG A 112 -15.94 -9.54 -4.06
N ASP A 113 -17.19 -9.11 -3.92
CA ASP A 113 -17.66 -7.85 -4.54
C ASP A 113 -16.85 -6.66 -4.02
N ARG A 114 -16.54 -6.67 -2.71
CA ARG A 114 -15.69 -5.64 -2.11
C ARG A 114 -14.26 -5.70 -2.63
N GLU A 115 -13.69 -6.88 -2.86
CA GLU A 115 -12.37 -7.07 -3.47
C GLU A 115 -12.32 -6.54 -4.91
N ILE A 116 -13.37 -6.74 -5.71
CA ILE A 116 -13.50 -6.17 -7.05
C ILE A 116 -13.48 -4.64 -6.97
N ALA A 117 -14.31 -4.07 -6.09
CA ALA A 117 -14.35 -2.62 -5.89
C ALA A 117 -13.00 -2.06 -5.42
N MET A 118 -12.26 -2.81 -4.60
CA MET A 118 -10.90 -2.45 -4.16
C MET A 118 -9.90 -2.51 -5.31
N SER A 119 -9.92 -3.56 -6.13
CA SER A 119 -9.08 -3.70 -7.32
C SER A 119 -9.28 -2.53 -8.28
N SER A 120 -10.53 -2.12 -8.51
CA SER A 120 -10.85 -0.95 -9.34
C SER A 120 -10.31 0.38 -8.77
N ARG A 121 -10.00 0.49 -7.48
CA ARG A 121 -9.34 1.68 -6.90
C ARG A 121 -7.86 1.72 -7.31
N TYR A 122 -7.17 0.59 -7.26
CA TYR A 122 -5.78 0.47 -7.73
C TYR A 122 -5.69 0.77 -9.23
N GLU A 123 -6.61 0.23 -10.04
CA GLU A 123 -6.66 0.51 -11.48
C GLU A 123 -6.80 2.01 -11.76
N ARG A 124 -7.66 2.72 -11.02
CA ARG A 124 -7.83 4.17 -11.17
C ARG A 124 -6.55 4.95 -10.88
N VAL A 125 -5.79 4.54 -9.87
CA VAL A 125 -4.51 5.17 -9.52
C VAL A 125 -3.48 4.96 -10.64
N PHE A 126 -3.35 3.74 -11.15
CA PHE A 126 -2.47 3.44 -12.29
C PHE A 126 -2.91 4.13 -13.59
N GLN A 127 -4.21 4.17 -13.86
CA GLN A 127 -4.77 4.83 -15.03
C GLN A 127 -4.47 6.34 -14.99
N ALA A 128 -4.71 7.00 -13.86
CA ALA A 128 -4.43 8.43 -13.69
C ALA A 128 -2.94 8.74 -13.86
N PHE A 129 -2.07 7.85 -13.37
CA PHE A 129 -0.64 7.93 -13.62
C PHE A 129 -0.30 7.81 -15.11
N LEU A 130 -0.81 6.78 -15.79
CA LEU A 130 -0.53 6.53 -17.21
C LEU A 130 -1.04 7.66 -18.11
N GLN A 131 -2.18 8.27 -17.78
CA GLN A 131 -2.69 9.44 -18.52
C GLN A 131 -1.72 10.63 -18.49
N ARG A 132 -0.94 10.78 -17.41
CA ARG A 132 0.08 11.82 -17.27
C ARG A 132 1.42 11.41 -17.87
N ALA A 133 1.82 10.15 -17.69
CA ALA A 133 3.15 9.67 -18.04
C ALA A 133 3.30 9.25 -19.51
N LEU A 134 2.22 8.84 -20.18
CA LEU A 134 2.26 8.45 -21.59
C LEU A 134 2.31 9.67 -22.52
N PRO A 135 3.03 9.58 -23.65
CA PRO A 135 3.07 10.65 -24.64
C PRO A 135 1.68 10.90 -25.23
N ALA A 136 1.47 12.12 -25.75
CA ALA A 136 0.22 12.45 -26.41
C ALA A 136 0.05 11.62 -27.69
N SER A 137 -1.06 10.91 -27.79
CA SER A 137 -1.49 10.15 -28.96
C SER A 137 -3.01 10.01 -28.96
N ALA A 138 -3.58 9.61 -30.09
CA ALA A 138 -5.02 9.34 -30.20
C ALA A 138 -5.46 8.23 -29.23
N ASP A 139 -4.61 7.20 -29.05
CA ASP A 139 -4.94 6.02 -28.24
C ASP A 139 -4.55 6.12 -26.76
N ARG A 140 -3.86 7.19 -26.34
CA ARG A 140 -3.35 7.37 -24.97
C ARG A 140 -4.36 7.00 -23.88
N ARG A 141 -5.62 7.42 -24.05
CA ARG A 141 -6.69 7.12 -23.09
C ARG A 141 -6.99 5.62 -23.02
N MET A 142 -7.12 4.96 -24.17
CA MET A 142 -7.43 3.53 -24.25
C MET A 142 -6.26 2.71 -23.71
N THR A 143 -5.03 3.04 -24.12
CA THR A 143 -3.80 2.43 -23.59
C THR A 143 -3.71 2.56 -22.08
N ALA A 144 -3.98 3.74 -21.51
CA ALA A 144 -3.95 3.95 -20.07
C ALA A 144 -4.97 3.09 -19.31
N VAL A 145 -6.20 2.94 -19.84
CA VAL A 145 -7.24 2.09 -19.25
C VAL A 145 -6.84 0.62 -19.31
N ALA A 146 -6.49 0.13 -20.50
CA ALA A 146 -6.19 -1.28 -20.73
C ALA A 146 -4.94 -1.73 -19.97
N LEU A 147 -3.87 -0.93 -19.99
CA LEU A 147 -2.61 -1.26 -19.32
C LEU A 147 -2.74 -1.19 -17.79
N ALA A 148 -3.54 -0.27 -17.23
CA ALA A 148 -3.83 -0.25 -15.80
C ALA A 148 -4.59 -1.51 -15.35
N ALA A 149 -5.66 -1.88 -16.05
CA ALA A 149 -6.43 -3.09 -15.77
C ALA A 149 -5.55 -4.35 -15.89
N ALA A 150 -4.75 -4.45 -16.96
CA ALA A 150 -3.84 -5.57 -17.15
C ALA A 150 -2.75 -5.64 -16.07
N THR A 151 -2.23 -4.50 -15.60
CA THR A 151 -1.27 -4.45 -14.49
C THR A 151 -1.86 -5.02 -13.19
N VAL A 152 -3.09 -4.64 -12.84
CA VAL A 152 -3.78 -5.16 -11.66
C VAL A 152 -4.13 -6.65 -11.82
N ALA A 153 -4.56 -7.07 -13.01
CA ALA A 153 -4.83 -8.49 -13.29
C ALA A 153 -3.57 -9.36 -13.13
N VAL A 154 -2.43 -8.91 -13.68
CA VAL A 154 -1.13 -9.59 -13.53
C VAL A 154 -0.73 -9.65 -12.06
N HIS A 155 -0.80 -8.52 -11.33
CA HIS A 155 -0.52 -8.49 -9.90
C HIS A 155 -1.35 -9.53 -9.12
N ASN A 156 -2.66 -9.58 -9.37
CA ASN A 156 -3.56 -10.51 -8.67
C ASN A 156 -3.26 -11.98 -9.01
N ALA A 157 -2.83 -12.29 -10.23
CA ALA A 157 -2.39 -13.63 -10.61
C ALA A 157 -1.11 -14.05 -9.86
N PHE A 158 -0.15 -13.12 -9.69
CA PHE A 158 1.05 -13.34 -8.89
C PHE A 158 0.71 -13.54 -7.42
N LEU A 159 -0.19 -12.73 -6.86
CA LEU A 159 -0.62 -12.84 -5.46
C LEU A 159 -1.28 -14.20 -5.19
N ARG A 160 -2.21 -14.62 -6.05
CA ARG A 160 -2.82 -15.96 -5.96
C ARG A 160 -1.82 -17.09 -6.10
N THR A 161 -0.73 -16.89 -6.85
CA THR A 161 0.33 -17.90 -6.97
C THR A 161 1.11 -18.01 -5.66
N TRP A 162 1.50 -16.88 -5.08
CA TRP A 162 2.19 -16.86 -3.79
C TRP A 162 1.33 -17.40 -2.64
N LEU A 163 0.04 -17.10 -2.62
CA LEU A 163 -0.89 -17.56 -1.57
C LEU A 163 -1.06 -19.09 -1.51
N ARG A 164 -0.71 -19.83 -2.57
CA ARG A 164 -0.74 -21.31 -2.56
C ARG A 164 0.40 -21.93 -1.75
N ASP A 165 1.54 -21.24 -1.68
CA ASP A 165 2.72 -21.66 -0.92
C ASP A 165 3.47 -20.43 -0.38
N PRO A 166 2.95 -19.78 0.68
CA PRO A 166 3.50 -18.53 1.18
C PRO A 166 4.85 -18.77 1.85
N SER A 167 5.92 -18.33 1.21
CA SER A 167 7.27 -18.33 1.79
C SER A 167 8.00 -17.01 1.51
N PRO A 168 8.95 -16.60 2.37
CA PRO A 168 9.76 -15.40 2.12
C PRO A 168 10.57 -15.50 0.82
N ALA A 169 11.24 -16.63 0.59
CA ALA A 169 12.05 -16.85 -0.60
C ALA A 169 11.20 -16.87 -1.89
N GLY A 170 10.05 -17.57 -1.87
CA GLY A 170 9.11 -17.56 -2.99
C GLY A 170 8.51 -16.18 -3.25
N GLY A 171 8.23 -15.42 -2.18
CA GLY A 171 7.76 -14.03 -2.27
C GLY A 171 8.74 -13.13 -3.01
N GLU A 172 10.01 -13.11 -2.63
CA GLU A 172 11.04 -12.28 -3.29
C GLU A 172 11.29 -12.70 -4.74
N GLN A 173 11.27 -14.01 -5.03
CA GLN A 173 11.34 -14.49 -6.42
C GLN A 173 10.18 -13.94 -7.26
N LEU A 174 8.96 -13.95 -6.71
CA LEU A 174 7.77 -13.43 -7.37
C LEU A 174 7.78 -11.90 -7.52
N VAL A 175 8.38 -11.14 -6.59
CA VAL A 175 8.59 -9.68 -6.73
C VAL A 175 9.43 -9.37 -7.98
N GLY A 176 10.54 -10.10 -8.15
CA GLY A 176 11.40 -9.95 -9.33
C GLY A 176 10.67 -10.29 -10.61
N ALA A 177 10.02 -11.47 -10.65
CA ALA A 177 9.27 -11.95 -11.80
C ALA A 177 8.06 -11.05 -12.15
N LEU A 178 7.38 -10.47 -11.15
CA LEU A 178 6.28 -9.52 -11.35
C LEU A 178 6.76 -8.29 -12.10
N GLY A 179 7.85 -7.67 -11.65
CA GLY A 179 8.39 -6.50 -12.34
C GLY A 179 8.81 -6.78 -13.77
N GLY A 180 9.43 -7.94 -14.03
CA GLY A 180 9.76 -8.39 -15.39
C GLY A 180 8.50 -8.60 -16.24
N ARG A 181 7.43 -9.17 -15.67
CA ARG A 181 6.15 -9.34 -16.37
C ARG A 181 5.48 -8.02 -16.70
N ILE A 182 5.53 -7.04 -15.79
CA ILE A 182 5.00 -5.69 -16.04
C ILE A 182 5.81 -4.98 -17.13
N ALA A 183 7.13 -5.12 -17.15
CA ALA A 183 7.97 -4.57 -18.21
C ALA A 183 7.64 -5.20 -19.58
N TRP A 184 7.48 -6.53 -19.63
CA TRP A 184 7.03 -7.22 -20.84
C TRP A 184 5.64 -6.73 -21.30
N LEU A 185 4.70 -6.56 -20.36
CA LEU A 185 3.36 -6.03 -20.63
C LEU A 185 3.43 -4.61 -21.21
N CYS A 186 4.28 -3.74 -20.68
CA CYS A 186 4.51 -2.40 -21.23
C CYS A 186 4.97 -2.46 -22.69
N GLY A 187 5.91 -3.36 -23.01
CA GLY A 187 6.36 -3.58 -24.39
C GLY A 187 5.25 -4.07 -25.33
N ALA A 188 4.34 -4.92 -24.84
CA ALA A 188 3.17 -5.37 -25.62
C ALA A 188 2.16 -4.25 -25.93
N PHE A 189 2.19 -3.17 -25.16
CA PHE A 189 1.41 -1.94 -25.39
C PHE A 189 2.25 -0.82 -26.04
N GLU A 190 3.43 -1.14 -26.59
CA GLU A 190 4.35 -0.20 -27.23
C GLU A 190 4.80 0.95 -26.31
N VAL A 191 4.76 0.73 -24.99
CA VAL A 191 5.27 1.67 -23.99
C VAL A 191 6.78 1.48 -23.85
N PRO A 192 7.60 2.49 -24.14
CA PRO A 192 9.05 2.34 -24.12
C PRO A 192 9.54 2.04 -22.70
N PRO A 193 10.60 1.21 -22.55
CA PRO A 193 11.28 1.06 -21.28
C PRO A 193 11.85 2.43 -20.89
N GLY A 194 11.63 2.85 -19.63
CA GLY A 194 12.25 4.06 -19.14
C GLY A 194 13.77 3.93 -19.21
N GLU A 195 14.47 4.94 -19.74
CA GLU A 195 15.93 5.00 -19.61
C GLU A 195 16.28 4.92 -18.12
N GLY A 196 17.17 3.99 -17.77
CA GLY A 196 17.32 3.43 -16.43
C GLY A 196 17.52 4.45 -15.31
N GLY A 197 16.42 4.92 -14.73
CA GLY A 197 16.43 5.48 -13.39
C GLY A 197 16.79 4.36 -12.42
N ALA A 198 17.90 4.50 -11.70
CA ALA A 198 18.31 3.54 -10.69
C ALA A 198 17.14 3.22 -9.75
N ALA A 199 16.96 1.93 -9.44
CA ALA A 199 16.01 1.48 -8.43
C ALA A 199 16.26 2.28 -7.14
N SER A 200 15.34 3.18 -6.82
CA SER A 200 15.44 3.98 -5.60
C SER A 200 14.91 3.12 -4.46
N ASP A 201 15.71 2.92 -3.40
CA ASP A 201 15.22 2.29 -2.18
C ASP A 201 14.23 3.23 -1.50
N ILE A 202 12.93 2.97 -1.70
CA ILE A 202 11.87 3.77 -1.12
C ILE A 202 11.66 3.30 0.33
N SER A 203 12.15 4.10 1.26
CA SER A 203 11.89 3.92 2.69
C SER A 203 10.73 4.81 3.09
N PHE A 204 9.55 4.24 3.34
CA PHE A 204 8.45 4.99 3.97
C PHE A 204 8.70 5.05 5.48
N VAL A 205 9.40 6.09 5.93
CA VAL A 205 9.55 6.35 7.36
C VAL A 205 8.22 6.83 7.91
N ARG A 206 7.55 5.99 8.70
CA ARG A 206 6.42 6.45 9.52
C ARG A 206 7.02 7.18 10.72
N GLU A 207 7.03 8.50 10.67
CA GLU A 207 7.59 9.30 11.75
C GLU A 207 6.86 8.99 13.07
N ARG A 208 7.54 8.29 13.98
CA ARG A 208 7.30 8.34 15.43
C ARG A 208 8.40 9.20 16.07
N THR A 209 8.83 10.27 15.39
CA THR A 209 9.66 11.27 16.04
C THR A 209 8.74 12.13 16.90
N ALA A 210 8.57 11.74 18.16
CA ALA A 210 8.09 12.66 19.18
C ALA A 210 9.21 13.67 19.44
N MET A 211 9.38 14.63 18.54
CA MET A 211 10.16 15.81 18.83
C MET A 211 9.32 16.65 19.79
N ARG A 212 9.66 16.60 21.09
CA ARG A 212 9.08 17.52 22.07
C ARG A 212 9.60 18.91 21.74
N PHE A 213 8.77 19.71 21.10
CA PHE A 213 8.93 21.15 21.07
C PHE A 213 8.28 21.69 22.35
N ASP A 214 9.09 22.27 23.23
CA ASP A 214 8.59 23.11 24.33
C ASP A 214 8.08 24.41 23.72
N ASP A 215 6.84 24.39 23.22
CA ASP A 215 6.09 25.61 22.93
C ASP A 215 4.73 25.51 23.63
N ALA A 216 4.67 26.13 24.80
CA ALA A 216 3.47 26.26 25.62
C ALA A 216 2.46 27.26 24.99
N ALA A 217 2.02 27.02 23.75
CA ALA A 217 0.93 27.79 23.11
C ALA A 217 0.39 27.23 21.76
N ALA A 218 0.72 26.02 21.31
CA ALA A 218 0.25 25.54 19.99
C ALA A 218 -1.07 24.74 20.06
N PRO A 219 -2.08 25.06 19.23
CA PRO A 219 -3.33 24.29 19.14
C PRO A 219 -3.12 22.89 18.53
N HIS A 220 -4.01 21.97 18.89
CA HIS A 220 -3.96 20.54 18.60
C HIS A 220 -3.57 20.17 17.16
N SER A 221 -2.67 19.18 17.08
CA SER A 221 -2.05 18.59 15.89
C SER A 221 -2.98 18.43 14.68
N VAL A 222 -2.71 19.22 13.65
CA VAL A 222 -3.07 18.88 12.25
C VAL A 222 -2.21 17.68 11.86
N GLY A 223 -2.81 16.66 11.25
CA GLY A 223 -2.11 15.43 10.85
C GLY A 223 -0.84 15.74 10.08
N SER A 224 0.29 15.23 10.57
CA SER A 224 1.60 15.42 9.92
C SER A 224 1.54 14.80 8.53
N ALA A 225 1.63 15.64 7.49
CA ALA A 225 1.75 15.16 6.12
C ALA A 225 3.04 14.31 6.00
N PRO A 226 3.00 13.12 5.40
CA PRO A 226 4.18 12.28 5.30
C PRO A 226 5.26 12.98 4.47
N ILE A 227 6.46 13.10 5.03
CA ILE A 227 7.64 13.59 4.31
C ILE A 227 8.25 12.41 3.56
N VAL A 228 8.27 12.49 2.22
CA VAL A 228 8.93 11.50 1.36
C VAL A 228 10.33 11.98 1.03
N VAL A 229 11.33 11.17 1.37
CA VAL A 229 12.74 11.48 1.13
C VAL A 229 13.28 10.50 0.12
N VAL A 230 13.82 11.00 -0.99
CA VAL A 230 14.50 10.18 -2.00
C VAL A 230 15.96 10.04 -1.59
N VAL A 231 16.40 8.81 -1.34
CA VAL A 231 17.73 8.52 -0.79
C VAL A 231 18.56 7.82 -1.86
N PRO A 232 19.79 8.30 -2.16
CA PRO A 232 20.73 7.58 -3.02
C PRO A 232 21.02 6.19 -2.44
N GLN A 233 21.18 5.18 -3.30
CA GLN A 233 21.52 3.82 -2.84
C GLN A 233 22.77 3.84 -1.94
N GLY A 234 22.67 3.17 -0.79
CA GLY A 234 23.75 3.06 0.21
C GLY A 234 23.77 4.14 1.30
N ALA A 235 22.89 5.14 1.24
CA ALA A 235 22.75 6.14 2.31
C ALA A 235 21.65 5.76 3.32
N ASP A 236 21.85 6.11 4.59
CA ASP A 236 20.84 5.89 5.65
C ASP A 236 19.63 6.84 5.49
N PRO A 237 18.41 6.32 5.27
CA PRO A 237 17.22 7.12 5.08
C PRO A 237 16.86 8.03 6.26
N ALA A 238 17.07 7.58 7.50
CA ALA A 238 16.75 8.37 8.69
C ALA A 238 17.64 9.62 8.78
N SER A 239 18.95 9.43 8.56
CA SER A 239 19.93 10.51 8.52
C SER A 239 19.65 11.53 7.41
N VAL A 240 19.19 11.09 6.22
CA VAL A 240 18.85 12.01 5.11
C VAL A 240 17.56 12.78 5.42
N ALA A 241 16.57 12.12 6.01
CA ALA A 241 15.33 12.76 6.43
C ALA A 241 15.58 13.85 7.47
N GLU A 242 16.40 13.58 8.49
CA GLU A 242 16.73 14.55 9.53
C GLU A 242 17.46 15.77 8.97
N ARG A 243 18.46 15.57 8.10
CA ARG A 243 19.18 16.68 7.45
C ARG A 243 18.26 17.53 6.58
N THR A 244 17.38 16.89 5.80
CA THR A 244 16.43 17.59 4.92
C THR A 244 15.44 18.42 5.73
N ALA A 245 14.87 17.85 6.80
CA ALA A 245 13.97 18.57 7.70
C ALA A 245 14.65 19.79 8.36
N ARG A 246 15.92 19.64 8.77
CA ARG A 246 16.72 20.73 9.35
C ARG A 246 16.97 21.85 8.35
N SER A 247 17.39 21.53 7.12
CA SER A 247 17.61 22.53 6.06
C SER A 247 16.34 23.30 5.71
N VAL A 248 15.20 22.62 5.62
CA VAL A 248 13.91 23.27 5.35
C VAL A 248 13.51 24.21 6.50
N TYR A 249 13.71 23.78 7.75
CA TYR A 249 13.42 24.60 8.92
C TYR A 249 14.28 25.86 8.99
N GLU A 250 15.58 25.75 8.72
CA GLU A 250 16.50 26.88 8.68
C GLU A 250 16.13 27.88 7.57
N ALA A 251 15.76 27.39 6.38
CA ALA A 251 15.33 28.23 5.26
C ALA A 251 13.99 28.95 5.49
N LEU A 252 13.12 28.41 6.34
CA LEU A 252 11.85 29.06 6.71
C LEU A 252 12.00 30.11 7.82
N ARG A 253 13.19 30.19 8.46
CA ARG A 253 13.50 31.15 9.53
C ARG A 253 14.37 32.33 9.09
N SER A 254 14.91 32.28 7.87
CA SER A 254 15.68 33.36 7.22
C SER A 254 14.81 34.19 6.30
#